data_AF-A0A437M765-F1
#
_entry.id   AF-A0A437M765-F1
#
_cell.length_a   1.000
_cell.length_b   1.000
_cell.length_c   1.000
_cell.angle_alpha   90.00
_cell.angle_beta   90.00
_cell.angle_gamma   90.00
#
_symmetry.space_group_name_H-M   'P 1'
#
loop_
_entity.id
_entity.type
_entity.pdbx_description
1 polymer ?
#
loop_
_entity_poly.entity_id
_entity_poly.type
_entity_poly.pdbx_seq_one_letter_code
_entity_poly.pdbx_strand_id
1 'polypeptide(L)'
;MMRNGLIDAHHRDGAELLLGPGLIGPGKLLLPSQVEERFALTRKELAYLRRRGKGPRAVRFGRFYLYPPAAIIEWLNATRVSAAEAMEARS
;
A
#
# COMPACT_ATOMS: atom_id res chain seq x y z
N MET A 1 38.74 -27.17 -9.05
CA MET A 1 37.62 -27.89 -8.39
C MET A 1 36.65 -26.86 -7.86
N MET A 2 35.39 -27.00 -8.27
CA MET A 2 34.29 -26.06 -8.05
C MET A 2 33.67 -26.23 -6.66
N ARG A 3 33.17 -25.15 -6.05
CA ARG A 3 32.04 -25.20 -5.12
C ARG A 3 31.01 -24.16 -5.53
N ASN A 4 29.99 -24.67 -6.22
CA ASN A 4 28.70 -24.06 -6.47
C ASN A 4 27.82 -24.11 -5.20
N GLY A 5 26.85 -23.20 -5.12
CA GLY A 5 25.69 -23.25 -4.22
C GLY A 5 25.87 -22.34 -3.01
N LEU A 6 24.92 -21.49 -2.60
CA LEU A 6 23.49 -21.52 -2.86
C LEU A 6 22.95 -20.12 -2.52
N ILE A 7 22.25 -19.52 -3.45
CA ILE A 7 21.34 -18.38 -3.26
C ILE A 7 20.38 -18.70 -2.11
N ASP A 8 20.49 -17.99 -0.99
CA ASP A 8 19.52 -18.09 0.11
C ASP A 8 18.22 -17.45 -0.34
N ALA A 9 17.34 -18.33 -0.78
CA ALA A 9 16.01 -18.06 -1.24
C ALA A 9 15.04 -18.07 -0.04
N HIS A 10 14.12 -17.10 -0.07
CA HIS A 10 12.82 -17.15 0.59
C HIS A 10 12.81 -17.15 2.13
N HIS A 11 12.96 -15.96 2.72
CA HIS A 11 12.26 -15.66 3.97
C HIS A 11 10.76 -15.54 3.66
N ARG A 12 10.04 -16.59 4.04
CA ARG A 12 8.60 -16.78 3.88
C ARG A 12 7.84 -15.83 4.80
N ASP A 13 6.80 -15.17 4.29
CA ASP A 13 5.63 -14.79 5.09
C ASP A 13 4.38 -14.59 4.19
N GLY A 14 3.64 -15.69 3.98
CA GLY A 14 2.20 -15.74 4.27
C GLY A 14 1.21 -14.79 3.60
N ALA A 15 1.44 -14.29 2.38
CA ALA A 15 0.40 -13.55 1.64
C ALA A 15 0.42 -13.71 0.10
N GLU A 16 1.01 -14.79 -0.44
CA GLU A 16 0.76 -15.20 -1.82
C GLU A 16 -0.63 -15.84 -1.94
N LEU A 17 -1.68 -15.03 -1.80
CA LEU A 17 -2.97 -15.41 -2.34
C LEU A 17 -2.87 -15.35 -3.86
N LEU A 18 -2.66 -16.51 -4.49
CA LEU A 18 -3.14 -16.93 -5.81
C LEU A 18 -3.54 -15.80 -6.80
N LEU A 19 -2.65 -14.85 -7.03
CA LEU A 19 -2.74 -13.83 -8.07
C LEU A 19 -1.35 -13.79 -8.68
N GLY A 20 -1.14 -14.60 -9.72
CA GLY A 20 0.18 -14.94 -10.26
C GLY A 20 1.08 -13.74 -10.62
N PRO A 21 2.35 -13.99 -10.97
CA PRO A 21 3.41 -12.99 -11.12
C PRO A 21 3.22 -11.97 -12.28
N GLY A 22 2.05 -11.89 -12.91
CA GLY A 22 1.83 -11.14 -14.15
C GLY A 22 0.74 -10.07 -14.15
N LEU A 23 -0.05 -9.87 -13.09
CA LEU A 23 -1.16 -8.88 -13.15
C LEU A 23 -0.77 -7.49 -12.62
N ILE A 24 0.32 -6.90 -13.14
CA ILE A 24 0.65 -5.47 -12.94
C ILE A 24 0.47 -4.71 -14.26
N GLY A 25 -0.78 -4.36 -14.57
CA GLY A 25 -1.08 -3.29 -15.52
C GLY A 25 -1.44 -1.99 -14.78
N PRO A 26 -1.54 -0.85 -15.47
CA PRO A 26 -2.22 0.35 -14.95
C PRO A 26 -3.66 -0.07 -14.58
N GLY A 27 -3.91 -0.29 -13.29
CA GLY A 27 -5.09 -1.02 -12.80
C GLY A 27 -4.79 -2.05 -11.69
N LYS A 28 -3.52 -2.28 -11.32
CA LYS A 28 -3.18 -3.19 -10.21
C LYS A 28 -3.48 -2.55 -8.85
N LEU A 29 -4.38 -3.19 -8.11
CA LEU A 29 -4.64 -2.87 -6.71
C LEU A 29 -3.53 -3.43 -5.82
N LEU A 30 -3.12 -2.66 -4.82
CA LEU A 30 -2.03 -3.00 -3.89
C LEU A 30 -2.57 -3.61 -2.60
N LEU A 31 -1.91 -4.65 -2.12
CA LEU A 31 -2.08 -5.14 -0.75
C LEU A 31 -1.56 -4.12 0.26
N PRO A 32 -2.03 -4.16 1.52
CA PRO A 32 -1.52 -3.27 2.57
C PRO A 32 0.01 -3.34 2.74
N SER A 33 0.63 -4.51 2.57
CA SER A 33 2.09 -4.66 2.63
C SER A 33 2.80 -3.94 1.48
N GLN A 34 2.25 -4.05 0.28
CA GLN A 34 2.79 -3.37 -0.91
C GLN A 34 2.60 -1.85 -0.83
N VAL A 35 1.57 -1.37 -0.12
CA VAL A 35 1.43 0.06 0.18
C VAL A 35 2.54 0.50 1.13
N GLU A 36 2.79 -0.25 2.19
CA GLU A 36 3.86 0.05 3.16
C GLU A 36 5.27 0.05 2.54
N GLU A 37 5.53 -0.81 1.56
CA GLU A 37 6.80 -0.83 0.82
C GLU A 37 7.00 0.38 -0.10
N ARG A 38 5.91 0.95 -0.62
CA ARG A 38 5.96 1.95 -1.72
C ARG A 38 5.57 3.35 -1.28
N PHE A 39 4.85 3.46 -0.18
CA PHE A 39 4.31 4.70 0.37
C PHE A 39 4.67 4.75 1.85
N ALA A 40 4.84 5.96 2.38
CA ALA A 40 5.06 6.18 3.81
C ALA A 40 3.75 5.99 4.63
N LEU A 41 3.10 4.83 4.46
CA LEU A 41 1.87 4.44 5.14
C LEU A 41 1.98 2.98 5.59
N THR A 42 2.01 2.76 6.89
CA THR A 42 2.07 1.42 7.45
C THR A 42 0.75 0.68 7.30
N ARG A 43 0.81 -0.66 7.35
CA ARG A 43 -0.39 -1.51 7.38
C ARG A 43 -1.33 -1.17 8.53
N LYS A 44 -0.77 -0.82 9.70
CA LYS A 44 -1.51 -0.45 10.90
C LYS A 44 -2.26 0.86 10.70
N GLU A 45 -1.61 1.87 10.13
CA GLU A 45 -2.26 3.16 9.81
C GLU A 45 -3.39 2.98 8.81
N LEU A 46 -3.18 2.22 7.73
CA LEU A 46 -4.22 1.92 6.76
C LEU A 46 -5.44 1.23 7.39
N ALA A 47 -5.22 0.27 8.29
CA ALA A 47 -6.30 -0.39 9.01
C ALA A 47 -7.01 0.55 9.99
N TYR A 48 -6.27 1.41 10.68
CA TYR A 48 -6.80 2.41 11.58
C TYR A 48 -7.67 3.45 10.85
N LEU A 49 -7.15 4.04 9.77
CA LEU A 49 -7.84 5.01 8.92
C LEU A 49 -9.14 4.42 8.38
N ARG A 50 -9.08 3.23 7.80
CA ARG A 50 -10.25 2.54 7.25
C ARG A 50 -11.35 2.30 8.29
N ARG A 51 -10.99 1.87 9.51
CA ARG A 51 -11.96 1.70 10.61
C ARG A 51 -12.68 2.99 11.00
N ARG A 52 -12.06 4.14 10.76
CA ARG A 52 -12.64 5.46 11.00
C ARG A 52 -13.33 6.07 9.77
N GLY A 53 -13.47 5.31 8.67
CA GLY A 53 -14.01 5.83 7.41
C GLY A 53 -13.11 6.89 6.76
N LYS A 54 -11.82 6.93 7.11
CA LYS A 54 -10.83 7.86 6.58
C LYS A 54 -9.78 7.13 5.75
N GLY A 55 -8.90 7.89 5.11
CA GLY A 55 -7.75 7.35 4.39
C GLY A 55 -8.00 7.20 2.88
N PRO A 56 -7.04 6.61 2.16
CA PRO A 56 -7.18 6.36 0.74
C PRO A 56 -8.30 5.36 0.46
N ARG A 57 -8.96 5.52 -0.69
CA ARG A 57 -10.04 4.62 -1.11
C ARG A 57 -9.50 3.20 -1.22
N ALA A 58 -10.22 2.26 -0.61
CA ALA A 58 -9.92 0.83 -0.66
C ALA A 58 -11.04 0.08 -1.38
N VAL A 59 -10.66 -0.97 -2.12
CA VAL A 59 -11.58 -1.94 -2.70
C VAL A 59 -11.55 -3.19 -1.83
N ARG A 60 -12.73 -3.64 -1.39
CA ARG A 60 -12.85 -4.90 -0.64
C ARG A 60 -12.95 -6.07 -1.61
N PHE A 61 -12.02 -7.01 -1.49
CA PHE A 61 -12.01 -8.26 -2.25
C PHE A 61 -12.01 -9.45 -1.28
N GLY A 62 -13.21 -9.98 -1.01
CA GLY A 62 -13.43 -10.98 0.02
C GLY A 62 -13.03 -10.47 1.41
N ARG A 63 -11.98 -11.10 1.99
CA ARG A 63 -11.41 -10.72 3.28
C ARG A 63 -10.30 -9.66 3.18
N PHE A 64 -9.86 -9.31 1.96
CA PHE A 64 -8.75 -8.39 1.74
C PHE A 64 -9.25 -6.99 1.40
N TYR A 65 -8.43 -6.00 1.77
CA TYR A 65 -8.58 -4.62 1.33
C TYR A 65 -7.40 -4.29 0.42
N LEU A 66 -7.71 -3.91 -0.80
CA LEU A 66 -6.74 -3.57 -1.82
C LEU A 66 -6.84 -2.08 -2.14
N TYR A 67 -5.73 -1.46 -2.50
CA TYR A 67 -5.64 -0.02 -2.69
C TYR A 67 -5.21 0.30 -4.12
N PRO A 68 -6.03 1.03 -4.89
CA PRO A 68 -5.58 1.61 -6.14
C PRO A 68 -4.44 2.61 -5.86
N PRO A 69 -3.28 2.52 -6.56
CA PRO A 69 -2.18 3.46 -6.37
C PRO A 69 -2.62 4.93 -6.52
N ALA A 70 -3.46 5.21 -7.52
CA ALA A 70 -4.00 6.56 -7.77
C ALA A 70 -4.76 7.10 -6.54
N ALA A 71 -5.60 6.27 -5.91
CA ALA A 71 -6.36 6.67 -4.72
C ALA A 71 -5.46 6.97 -3.51
N ILE A 72 -4.31 6.29 -3.40
CA ILE A 72 -3.31 6.57 -2.37
C ILE A 72 -2.67 7.94 -2.63
N ILE A 73 -2.23 8.17 -3.87
CA ILE A 73 -1.59 9.42 -4.29
C ILE A 73 -2.54 10.60 -4.12
N GLU A 74 -3.78 10.48 -4.58
CA GLU A 74 -4.83 11.49 -4.41
C GLU A 74 -5.03 11.85 -2.93
N TRP A 75 -5.14 10.84 -2.06
CA TRP A 75 -5.33 11.07 -0.64
C TRP A 75 -4.12 11.74 0.04
N LEU A 76 -2.90 11.31 -0.30
CA LEU A 76 -1.67 11.91 0.21
C LEU A 76 -1.55 13.38 -0.22
N ASN A 77 -1.87 13.68 -1.48
CA ASN A 77 -1.86 15.04 -2.00
C ASN A 77 -2.92 15.91 -1.32
N ALA A 78 -4.15 15.42 -1.17
CA ALA A 78 -5.21 16.14 -0.46
C ALA A 78 -4.85 16.43 1.00
N THR A 79 -4.20 15.48 1.68
CA THR A 79 -3.77 15.65 3.08
C THR A 79 -2.67 16.70 3.21
N ARG A 80 -1.73 16.77 2.25
CA ARG A 80 -0.67 17.79 2.22
C ARG A 80 -1.23 19.18 1.95
N VAL A 81 -2.14 19.30 0.98
CA VAL A 81 -2.78 20.57 0.63
C VAL A 81 -3.57 21.10 1.84
N SER A 82 -4.39 20.27 2.47
CA SER A 82 -5.15 20.65 3.66
C SER A 82 -4.25 21.11 4.82
N ALA A 83 -3.07 20.50 5.00
CA ALA A 83 -2.12 20.92 6.02
C ALA A 83 -1.47 22.29 5.71
N ALA A 84 -1.17 22.56 4.44
CA ALA A 84 -0.61 23.84 4.01
C ALA A 84 -1.62 24.98 4.16
N GLU A 85 -2.87 24.79 3.71
CA GLU A 85 -3.94 25.79 3.83
C GLU A 85 -4.27 26.14 5.30
N ALA A 86 -4.22 25.15 6.19
CA ALA A 86 -4.44 25.37 7.62
C ALA A 86 -3.32 26.18 8.30
N MET A 87 -2.10 26.17 7.73
CA MET A 87 -0.98 26.98 8.23
C MET A 87 -1.09 28.43 7.75
N GLU A 88 -1.47 28.63 6.49
CA GLU A 88 -1.67 29.95 5.88
C GLU A 88 -2.80 30.72 6.57
N ALA A 89 -3.92 30.05 6.88
CA ALA A 89 -5.07 30.68 7.56
C ALA A 89 -4.80 31.14 9.01
N ARG A 90 -3.62 30.82 9.56
CA ARG A 90 -3.19 31.22 10.91
C ARG A 90 -2.09 32.29 10.91
N SER A 91 -1.63 32.71 9.74
CA SER A 91 -0.65 33.79 9.55
C SER A 91 -1.36 35.09 9.18
#